data_AF-A0A8D8HHH4-F1
#
_entry.id   AF-A0A8D8HHH4-F1
#
_cell.length_a   1.000
_cell.length_b   1.000
_cell.length_c   1.000
_cell.angle_alpha   90.00
_cell.angle_beta   90.00
_cell.angle_gamma   90.00
#
_symmetry.space_group_name_H-M   'P 1'
#
loop_
_entity.id
_entity.type
_entity.pdbx_description
1 polymer ?
#
loop_
_entity_poly.entity_id
_entity_poly.type
_entity_poly.pdbx_seq_one_letter_code
_entity_poly.pdbx_strand_id
1 'polypeptide(L)'
;MSKLKLVGGRPITIDEAIELRQTVFGSAASPPRGEWTRTGINYGAASGEYPYGLRTPRNATRGMQSVLQAFIIKYFIFDCKPRDKSVVMEELLKPTEAEQAQALYLAISDILWNIGEKTKALIVLPGENSLIPHSHAYFQDNVTEKLFFFEFTKLDEMQIFMKRYLPYFTENPGPGALLLLYSAVVTRGMENLRNDLDAPKGAHLMGPYEEGSLNIVTLMLTGRATPYLHNGVVYVGDEDHYALPQFGILGRGSIGLLVWEGENEAMRSASRQPGSRLKTPATPVWVSCCCGHYGVLFNSNRELLRNYHAEKRFELHYYTCAGCYISMTVDNRQQEDGADDGDGDGERKQSDMVSTPLERLIHTKWMEAKLTYHGPLPASLNF
;
A
#
# COMPACT_ATOMS: atom_id res chain seq x y z
N MET A 1 22.67 -6.50 12.45
CA MET A 1 22.53 -7.80 13.14
C MET A 1 22.84 -8.91 12.15
N SER A 2 23.58 -9.96 12.54
CA SER A 2 23.86 -11.10 11.66
C SER A 2 22.58 -11.91 11.39
N LYS A 3 22.45 -12.42 10.16
CA LYS A 3 21.31 -13.24 9.72
C LYS A 3 21.30 -14.54 10.52
N LEU A 4 20.25 -14.75 11.32
CA LEU A 4 20.07 -15.97 12.11
C LEU A 4 19.75 -17.14 11.19
N LYS A 5 20.28 -18.33 11.51
CA LYS A 5 19.92 -19.57 10.82
C LYS A 5 18.41 -19.80 10.93
N LEU A 6 17.78 -20.12 9.80
CA LEU A 6 16.36 -20.45 9.73
C LEU A 6 16.11 -21.81 10.40
N VAL A 7 15.09 -21.90 11.25
CA VAL A 7 14.72 -23.12 11.99
C VAL A 7 13.23 -23.37 11.82
N GLY A 8 12.86 -24.59 11.41
CA GLY A 8 11.48 -24.99 11.17
C GLY A 8 10.95 -24.59 9.78
N GLY A 9 9.62 -24.58 9.66
CA GLY A 9 8.92 -24.23 8.41
C GLY A 9 8.76 -25.42 7.47
N ARG A 10 7.71 -25.36 6.64
CA ARG A 10 7.46 -26.35 5.59
C ARG A 10 8.19 -25.94 4.32
N PRO A 11 9.02 -26.80 3.70
CA PRO A 11 9.64 -26.48 2.43
C PRO A 11 8.60 -26.28 1.32
N ILE A 12 8.85 -25.33 0.43
CA ILE A 12 8.05 -25.14 -0.79
C ILE A 12 8.21 -26.34 -1.73
N THR A 13 7.12 -26.77 -2.37
CA THR A 13 7.16 -27.80 -3.43
C THR A 13 7.37 -27.17 -4.81
N ILE A 14 7.74 -28.00 -5.80
CA ILE A 14 7.89 -27.52 -7.19
C ILE A 14 6.58 -26.95 -7.75
N ASP A 15 5.46 -27.60 -7.46
CA ASP A 15 4.13 -27.16 -7.93
C ASP A 15 3.75 -25.82 -7.29
N GLU A 16 3.98 -25.66 -5.98
CA GLU A 16 3.73 -24.40 -5.28
C GLU A 16 4.62 -23.26 -5.79
N ALA A 17 5.89 -23.52 -6.11
CA ALA A 17 6.79 -22.51 -6.63
C ALA A 17 6.41 -22.05 -8.05
N ILE A 18 6.02 -23.00 -8.91
CA ILE A 18 5.50 -22.70 -10.24
C ILE A 18 4.21 -21.88 -10.12
N GLU A 19 3.28 -22.33 -9.28
CA GLU A 19 2.00 -21.67 -9.07
C GLU A 19 2.16 -20.26 -8.50
N LEU A 20 3.03 -20.10 -7.49
CA LEU A 20 3.31 -18.82 -6.86
C LEU A 20 3.85 -17.82 -7.89
N ARG A 21 4.79 -18.25 -8.72
CA ARG A 21 5.38 -17.38 -9.74
C ARG A 21 4.46 -17.09 -10.91
N GLN A 22 3.64 -18.05 -11.33
CA GLN A 22 2.58 -17.79 -12.31
C GLN A 22 1.57 -16.78 -11.76
N THR A 23 1.17 -16.93 -10.50
CA THR A 23 0.20 -16.03 -9.85
C THR A 23 0.74 -14.63 -9.69
N VAL A 24 2.02 -14.47 -9.35
CA VAL A 24 2.62 -13.16 -9.13
C VAL A 24 3.11 -12.54 -10.46
N PHE A 25 3.96 -13.25 -11.19
CA PHE A 25 4.70 -12.72 -12.34
C PHE A 25 4.21 -13.20 -13.71
N GLY A 26 3.19 -14.07 -13.75
CA GLY A 26 2.68 -14.66 -14.99
C GLY A 26 3.55 -15.78 -15.57
N SER A 27 4.73 -16.04 -15.01
CA SER A 27 5.64 -17.09 -15.50
C SER A 27 6.60 -17.62 -14.43
N ALA A 28 6.78 -18.94 -14.42
CA ALA A 28 7.83 -19.63 -13.67
C ALA A 28 9.08 -19.91 -14.52
N ALA A 29 8.99 -19.79 -15.85
CA ALA A 29 10.08 -20.03 -16.78
C ALA A 29 11.03 -18.83 -16.96
N SER A 30 10.68 -17.66 -16.42
CA SER A 30 11.51 -16.43 -16.52
C SER A 30 11.61 -15.74 -15.17
N PRO A 31 12.82 -15.49 -14.63
CA PRO A 31 13.00 -15.03 -13.27
C PRO A 31 12.24 -13.71 -13.02
N PRO A 32 11.82 -13.44 -11.76
CA PRO A 32 11.20 -12.16 -11.40
C PRO A 32 12.03 -10.97 -11.85
N ARG A 33 11.38 -9.81 -12.07
CA ARG A 33 12.10 -8.56 -12.33
C ARG A 33 13.12 -8.34 -11.20
N GLY A 34 14.37 -8.08 -11.57
CA GLY A 34 15.49 -8.08 -10.61
C GLY A 34 15.36 -7.06 -9.47
N GLU A 35 14.49 -6.07 -9.59
CA GLU A 35 14.14 -5.15 -8.52
C GLU A 35 13.52 -5.86 -7.31
N TRP A 36 12.67 -6.87 -7.52
CA TRP A 36 12.02 -7.61 -6.43
C TRP A 36 13.01 -8.45 -5.63
N THR A 37 14.02 -9.03 -6.28
CA THR A 37 15.03 -9.86 -5.62
C THR A 37 16.17 -9.05 -4.98
N ARG A 38 16.25 -7.74 -5.24
CA ARG A 38 17.32 -6.86 -4.75
C ARG A 38 16.85 -5.66 -3.92
N THR A 39 15.55 -5.55 -3.66
CA THR A 39 15.00 -4.48 -2.82
C THR A 39 14.66 -5.00 -1.43
N GLY A 40 15.48 -4.64 -0.44
CA GLY A 40 15.12 -4.76 0.97
C GLY A 40 14.18 -3.65 1.42
N ILE A 41 13.58 -3.79 2.61
CA ILE A 41 12.75 -2.79 3.24
C ILE A 41 13.60 -2.02 4.26
N ASN A 42 13.97 -0.79 3.93
CA ASN A 42 14.96 -0.03 4.70
C ASN A 42 14.45 1.37 5.02
N TYR A 43 14.69 1.83 6.24
CA TYR A 43 14.47 3.23 6.62
C TYR A 43 15.59 4.14 6.11
N GLY A 44 15.32 5.45 6.12
CA GLY A 44 16.39 6.44 6.20
C GLY A 44 17.15 6.33 7.53
N ALA A 45 18.37 6.88 7.58
CA ALA A 45 19.14 6.91 8.82
C ALA A 45 18.35 7.58 9.95
N ALA A 46 18.40 7.04 11.17
CA ALA A 46 17.68 7.58 12.32
C ALA A 46 18.08 9.02 12.68
N SER A 47 19.32 9.41 12.34
CA SER A 47 19.85 10.77 12.49
C SER A 47 19.57 11.69 11.28
N GLY A 48 19.02 11.15 10.20
CA GLY A 48 18.78 11.86 8.96
C GLY A 48 17.40 12.53 8.90
N GLU A 49 17.09 13.07 7.72
CA GLU A 49 15.76 13.62 7.46
C GLU A 49 14.71 12.51 7.37
N TYR A 50 13.53 12.75 7.93
CA TYR A 50 12.38 11.83 7.89
C TYR A 50 12.77 10.39 8.28
N PRO A 51 13.28 10.16 9.51
CA PRO A 51 13.74 8.85 9.96
C PRO A 51 12.59 7.84 10.10
N TYR A 52 11.34 8.29 10.19
CA TYR A 52 10.15 7.42 10.10
C TYR A 52 9.88 6.85 8.69
N GLY A 53 10.60 7.35 7.68
CA GLY A 53 10.33 7.07 6.27
C GLY A 53 11.18 5.95 5.69
N LEU A 54 10.53 4.97 5.07
CA LEU A 54 11.16 3.97 4.20
C LEU A 54 11.79 4.64 2.97
N ARG A 55 12.91 4.08 2.52
CA ARG A 55 13.66 4.54 1.35
C ARG A 55 13.66 3.47 0.27
N THR A 56 12.98 3.79 -0.82
CA THR A 56 12.79 2.94 -1.99
C THR A 56 13.09 3.77 -3.23
N PRO A 57 14.28 3.60 -3.85
CA PRO A 57 14.55 4.14 -5.18
C PRO A 57 13.43 3.77 -6.17
N ARG A 58 13.24 4.55 -7.24
CA ARG A 58 12.16 4.30 -8.22
C ARG A 58 12.29 2.87 -8.74
N ASN A 59 11.32 2.02 -8.41
CA ASN A 59 11.26 0.62 -8.81
C ASN A 59 9.82 0.08 -8.61
N ALA A 60 9.59 -1.11 -9.13
CA ALA A 60 8.30 -1.81 -9.13
C ALA A 60 7.75 -2.17 -7.74
N THR A 61 8.48 -1.91 -6.65
CA THR A 61 8.06 -2.23 -5.28
C THR A 61 7.45 -1.04 -4.54
N ARG A 62 7.49 0.17 -5.10
CA ARG A 62 7.16 1.40 -4.36
C ARG A 62 5.70 1.48 -3.91
N GLY A 63 4.74 0.99 -4.68
CA GLY A 63 3.35 0.91 -4.26
C GLY A 63 3.18 0.05 -3.00
N MET A 64 3.82 -1.12 -2.99
CA MET A 64 3.85 -2.03 -1.84
C MET A 64 4.52 -1.37 -0.61
N GLN A 65 5.66 -0.70 -0.81
CA GLN A 65 6.35 0.00 0.28
C GLN A 65 5.60 1.23 0.78
N SER A 66 4.79 1.89 -0.06
CA SER A 66 3.95 3.01 0.36
C SER A 66 2.79 2.55 1.25
N VAL A 67 2.22 1.37 0.99
CA VAL A 67 1.27 0.75 1.93
C VAL A 67 1.94 0.48 3.26
N LEU A 68 3.11 -0.16 3.26
CA LEU A 68 3.84 -0.45 4.48
C LEU A 68 4.21 0.84 5.24
N GLN A 69 4.63 1.89 4.52
CA GLN A 69 4.91 3.21 5.08
C GLN A 69 3.67 3.82 5.76
N ALA A 70 2.47 3.64 5.18
CA ALA A 70 1.25 4.13 5.79
C ALA A 70 0.94 3.41 7.12
N PHE A 71 1.18 2.10 7.20
CA PHE A 71 1.06 1.35 8.47
C PHE A 71 2.10 1.78 9.50
N ILE A 72 3.32 2.11 9.09
CA ILE A 72 4.37 2.66 9.96
C ILE A 72 3.96 4.03 10.51
N ILE A 73 3.46 4.92 9.65
CA ILE A 73 2.97 6.25 10.07
C ILE A 73 1.78 6.10 11.03
N LYS A 74 0.83 5.22 10.71
CA LYS A 74 -0.30 4.90 11.60
C LYS A 74 0.21 4.45 12.97
N TYR A 75 1.18 3.54 12.99
CA TYR A 75 1.74 3.03 14.24
C TYR A 75 2.31 4.16 15.11
N PHE A 76 3.18 5.01 14.54
CA PHE A 76 3.81 6.10 15.29
C PHE A 76 2.83 7.16 15.79
N ILE A 77 1.83 7.51 14.99
CA ILE A 77 0.89 8.60 15.32
C ILE A 77 -0.25 8.10 16.21
N PHE A 78 -0.73 6.87 16.02
CA PHE A 78 -2.01 6.42 16.57
C PHE A 78 -1.95 5.19 17.47
N ASP A 79 -0.99 4.28 17.28
CA ASP A 79 -0.96 3.00 18.03
C ASP A 79 0.08 3.01 19.15
N CYS A 80 1.17 3.78 19.00
CA CYS A 80 2.09 4.07 20.07
C CYS A 80 1.34 4.76 21.22
N LYS A 81 1.11 4.02 22.33
CA LYS A 81 0.45 4.56 23.52
C LYS A 81 1.17 5.84 23.95
N PRO A 82 0.49 7.00 24.01
CA PRO A 82 1.09 8.19 24.60
C PRO A 82 1.43 7.86 26.05
N ARG A 83 2.72 7.89 26.40
CA ARG A 83 3.12 7.95 27.81
C ARG A 83 2.74 9.35 28.29
N ASP A 84 1.57 9.46 28.91
CA ASP A 84 1.11 10.53 29.78
C ASP A 84 1.07 11.99 29.27
N LYS A 85 1.39 12.30 28.00
CA LYS A 85 1.26 13.65 27.42
C LYS A 85 0.91 13.61 25.94
N SER A 86 0.23 14.65 25.44
CA SER A 86 0.07 14.91 24.01
C SER A 86 1.45 15.23 23.40
N VAL A 87 2.14 14.22 22.88
CA VAL A 87 3.41 14.37 22.17
C VAL A 87 3.13 14.98 20.80
N VAL A 88 3.92 15.98 20.39
CA VAL A 88 3.78 16.61 19.06
C VAL A 88 4.21 15.66 17.95
N MET A 89 3.62 15.78 16.77
CA MET A 89 3.84 14.85 15.66
C MET A 89 5.31 14.77 15.24
N GLU A 90 6.04 15.89 15.29
CA GLU A 90 7.45 16.00 14.93
C GLU A 90 8.36 15.17 15.83
N GLU A 91 7.95 14.91 17.08
CA GLU A 91 8.67 14.03 18.00
C GLU A 91 8.31 12.56 17.72
N LEU A 92 7.03 12.26 17.48
CA LEU A 92 6.57 10.90 17.14
C LEU A 92 7.20 10.36 15.84
N LEU A 93 7.52 11.25 14.91
CA LEU A 93 8.12 10.93 13.62
C LEU A 93 9.67 11.01 13.64
N LYS A 94 10.30 11.01 14.82
CA LYS A 94 11.75 10.89 14.99
C LYS A 94 12.14 9.60 15.73
N PRO A 95 11.80 8.41 15.20
CA PRO A 95 12.10 7.15 15.87
C PRO A 95 13.60 6.87 15.92
N THR A 96 14.01 6.24 17.02
CA THR A 96 15.29 5.52 17.13
C THR A 96 15.32 4.28 16.22
N GLU A 97 16.51 3.71 15.98
CA GLU A 97 16.63 2.46 15.21
C GLU A 97 15.82 1.29 15.79
N ALA A 98 15.71 1.24 17.13
CA ALA A 98 14.90 0.23 17.81
C ALA A 98 13.40 0.42 17.54
N GLU A 99 12.92 1.66 17.52
CA GLU A 99 11.54 2.01 17.21
C GLU A 99 11.22 1.83 15.73
N GLN A 100 12.17 2.11 14.82
CA GLN A 100 12.08 1.77 13.40
C GLN A 100 11.88 0.25 13.20
N ALA A 101 12.76 -0.56 13.79
CA ALA A 101 12.65 -2.01 13.73
C ALA A 101 11.30 -2.49 14.29
N GLN A 102 10.86 -1.89 15.40
CA GLN A 102 9.58 -2.21 16.03
C GLN A 102 8.37 -1.89 15.16
N ALA A 103 8.29 -0.67 14.64
CA ALA A 103 7.23 -0.25 13.75
C ALA A 103 7.16 -1.14 12.51
N LEU A 104 8.31 -1.54 11.97
CA LEU A 104 8.37 -2.37 10.78
C LEU A 104 7.82 -3.79 10.98
N TYR A 105 8.29 -4.52 12.01
CA TYR A 105 7.79 -5.88 12.22
C TYR A 105 6.31 -5.89 12.62
N LEU A 106 5.84 -4.87 13.33
CA LEU A 106 4.42 -4.72 13.69
C LEU A 106 3.56 -4.36 12.47
N ALA A 107 4.02 -3.46 11.62
CA ALA A 107 3.33 -3.08 10.38
C ALA A 107 3.21 -4.25 9.40
N ILE A 108 4.30 -5.00 9.17
CA ILE A 108 4.27 -6.23 8.36
C ILE A 108 3.27 -7.23 8.96
N SER A 109 3.32 -7.42 10.28
CA SER A 109 2.43 -8.36 10.98
C SER A 109 0.96 -7.97 10.84
N ASP A 110 0.61 -6.69 11.03
CA ASP A 110 -0.76 -6.19 10.92
C ASP A 110 -1.31 -6.38 9.49
N ILE A 111 -0.51 -6.07 8.47
CA ILE A 111 -0.89 -6.26 7.06
C ILE A 111 -1.18 -7.75 6.78
N LEU A 112 -0.24 -8.64 7.10
CA LEU A 112 -0.41 -10.08 6.85
C LEU A 112 -1.59 -10.65 7.65
N TRP A 113 -1.76 -10.22 8.90
CA TRP A 113 -2.88 -10.65 9.74
C TRP A 113 -4.23 -10.22 9.18
N ASN A 114 -4.33 -9.02 8.61
CA ASN A 114 -5.53 -8.53 7.96
C ASN A 114 -5.83 -9.28 6.65
N ILE A 115 -4.81 -9.60 5.84
CA ILE A 115 -4.97 -10.47 4.65
C ILE A 115 -5.49 -11.84 5.05
N GLY A 116 -5.01 -12.35 6.18
CA GLY A 116 -5.43 -13.59 6.83
C GLY A 116 -6.80 -13.56 7.49
N GLU A 117 -7.60 -12.50 7.26
CA GLU A 117 -8.89 -12.27 7.89
C GLU A 117 -8.85 -12.37 9.43
N LYS A 118 -7.70 -12.06 10.03
CA LYS A 118 -7.41 -12.15 11.47
C LYS A 118 -7.51 -13.56 12.06
N THR A 119 -7.40 -14.58 11.22
CA THR A 119 -7.48 -16.00 11.63
C THR A 119 -6.17 -16.74 11.49
N LYS A 120 -5.47 -16.53 10.38
CA LYS A 120 -4.19 -17.19 10.08
C LYS A 120 -3.33 -16.34 9.15
N ALA A 121 -2.02 -16.42 9.28
CA ALA A 121 -1.10 -15.78 8.33
C ALA A 121 0.12 -16.67 8.08
N LEU A 122 0.69 -16.53 6.88
CA LEU A 122 1.89 -17.24 6.48
C LEU A 122 3.03 -16.25 6.23
N ILE A 123 4.20 -16.59 6.75
CA ILE A 123 5.45 -15.88 6.46
C ILE A 123 6.34 -16.81 5.64
N VAL A 124 6.94 -16.28 4.57
CA VAL A 124 7.91 -17.02 3.76
C VAL A 124 9.33 -16.50 3.99
N LEU A 125 10.27 -17.42 4.17
CA LEU A 125 11.69 -17.09 4.33
C LEU A 125 12.56 -18.07 3.54
N PRO A 126 13.65 -17.61 2.90
CA PRO A 126 14.56 -18.46 2.17
C PRO A 126 15.53 -19.17 3.11
N GLY A 127 15.71 -20.48 2.92
CA GLY A 127 16.80 -21.27 3.50
C GLY A 127 18.12 -21.10 2.72
N GLU A 128 19.12 -21.91 3.09
CA GLU A 128 20.45 -21.88 2.47
C GLU A 128 20.49 -22.65 1.14
N ASN A 129 19.84 -23.81 1.10
CA ASN A 129 19.90 -24.75 -0.02
C ASN A 129 18.72 -24.55 -0.98
N SER A 130 19.00 -24.70 -2.28
CA SER A 130 17.96 -24.81 -3.31
C SER A 130 17.25 -26.16 -3.19
N LEU A 131 15.94 -26.11 -2.99
CA LEU A 131 15.05 -27.27 -2.84
C LEU A 131 14.47 -27.71 -4.19
N ILE A 132 14.35 -26.78 -5.14
CA ILE A 132 13.75 -27.01 -6.45
C ILE A 132 14.84 -26.94 -7.53
N PRO A 133 15.00 -27.98 -8.37
CA PRO A 133 15.97 -27.99 -9.44
C PRO A 133 15.57 -27.05 -10.59
N HIS A 134 16.56 -26.53 -11.29
CA HIS A 134 16.35 -25.76 -12.52
C HIS A 134 15.74 -26.64 -13.62
N SER A 135 14.79 -26.11 -14.39
CA SER A 135 14.19 -26.80 -15.53
C SER A 135 13.65 -25.81 -16.57
N HIS A 136 13.20 -26.30 -17.72
CA HIS A 136 12.54 -25.48 -18.74
C HIS A 136 11.21 -24.87 -18.24
N ALA A 137 10.56 -25.51 -17.27
CA ALA A 137 9.33 -25.04 -16.65
C ALA A 137 9.58 -24.13 -15.43
N TYR A 138 10.79 -24.16 -14.86
CA TYR A 138 11.15 -23.39 -13.67
C TYR A 138 12.60 -22.89 -13.73
N PHE A 139 12.75 -21.57 -13.90
CA PHE A 139 14.05 -20.91 -13.93
C PHE A 139 14.39 -20.32 -12.55
N GLN A 140 15.42 -20.84 -11.88
CA GLN A 140 15.80 -20.41 -10.52
C GLN A 140 16.10 -18.90 -10.41
N ASP A 141 15.69 -18.29 -9.29
CA ASP A 141 15.88 -16.86 -9.01
C ASP A 141 16.71 -16.58 -7.74
N ASN A 142 17.29 -17.64 -7.15
CA ASN A 142 18.05 -17.64 -5.89
C ASN A 142 17.24 -17.34 -4.63
N VAL A 143 15.91 -17.26 -4.73
CA VAL A 143 15.00 -16.94 -3.62
C VAL A 143 13.87 -17.98 -3.52
N THR A 144 13.06 -18.08 -4.57
CA THR A 144 11.81 -18.85 -4.61
C THR A 144 12.08 -20.34 -4.38
N GLU A 145 13.14 -20.90 -4.98
CA GLU A 145 13.48 -22.33 -4.80
C GLU A 145 14.03 -22.67 -3.41
N LYS A 146 14.21 -21.68 -2.53
CA LYS A 146 14.76 -21.86 -1.18
C LYS A 146 13.69 -21.63 -0.11
N LEU A 147 12.44 -21.34 -0.48
CA LEU A 147 11.44 -20.87 0.48
C LEU A 147 10.96 -21.96 1.44
N PHE A 148 10.73 -21.52 2.66
CA PHE A 148 10.01 -22.25 3.70
C PHE A 148 8.81 -21.41 4.14
N PHE A 149 7.68 -22.06 4.38
CA PHE A 149 6.45 -21.45 4.83
C PHE A 149 6.26 -21.67 6.33
N PHE A 150 5.93 -20.61 7.04
CA PHE A 150 5.67 -20.59 8.47
C PHE A 150 4.25 -20.09 8.71
N GLU A 151 3.38 -20.98 9.19
CA GLU A 151 1.99 -20.67 9.48
C GLU A 151 1.81 -20.25 10.93
N PHE A 152 1.01 -19.21 11.14
CA PHE A 152 0.66 -18.70 12.46
C PHE A 152 -0.85 -18.51 12.58
N THR A 153 -1.41 -18.94 13.71
CA THR A 153 -2.82 -18.74 14.09
C THR A 153 -2.97 -17.79 15.28
N LYS A 154 -1.86 -17.23 15.77
CA LYS A 154 -1.83 -16.19 16.80
C LYS A 154 -0.92 -15.04 16.40
N LEU A 155 -1.44 -13.82 16.49
CA LEU A 155 -0.72 -12.61 16.11
C LEU A 155 0.56 -12.40 16.94
N ASP A 156 0.52 -12.62 18.25
CA ASP A 156 1.69 -12.38 19.12
C ASP A 156 2.86 -13.32 18.79
N GLU A 157 2.57 -14.60 18.50
CA GLU A 157 3.59 -15.58 18.08
C GLU A 157 4.20 -15.18 16.73
N MET A 158 3.37 -14.71 15.79
CA MET A 158 3.82 -14.18 14.50
C MET A 158 4.72 -12.94 14.66
N GLN A 159 4.35 -12.01 15.54
CA GLN A 159 5.13 -10.79 15.79
C GLN A 159 6.50 -11.11 16.41
N ILE A 160 6.57 -12.07 17.33
CA ILE A 160 7.85 -12.55 17.89
C ILE A 160 8.72 -13.15 16.79
N PHE A 161 8.14 -13.96 15.90
CA PHE A 161 8.85 -14.54 14.77
C PHE A 161 9.34 -13.46 13.79
N MET A 162 8.47 -12.51 13.41
CA MET A 162 8.80 -11.42 12.50
C MET A 162 9.90 -10.54 13.08
N LYS A 163 9.86 -10.21 14.38
CA LYS A 163 10.93 -9.49 15.08
C LYS A 163 12.27 -10.24 15.00
N ARG A 164 12.25 -11.56 15.21
CA ARG A 164 13.47 -12.40 15.19
C ARG A 164 14.10 -12.48 13.80
N TYR A 165 13.27 -12.61 12.76
CA TYR A 165 13.73 -12.82 11.37
C TYR A 165 13.67 -11.56 10.50
N LEU A 166 13.40 -10.39 11.11
CA LEU A 166 13.40 -9.09 10.43
C LEU A 166 14.64 -8.83 9.54
N PRO A 167 15.86 -9.27 9.90
CA PRO A 167 17.03 -9.09 9.03
C PRO A 167 16.89 -9.65 7.61
N TYR A 168 16.03 -10.66 7.38
CA TYR A 168 15.75 -11.17 6.03
C TYR A 168 14.98 -10.16 5.16
N PHE A 169 14.15 -9.33 5.78
CA PHE A 169 13.36 -8.31 5.10
C PHE A 169 14.14 -7.01 4.88
N THR A 170 15.11 -6.72 5.75
CA THR A 170 15.91 -5.48 5.72
C THR A 170 17.27 -5.66 5.04
N GLU A 171 17.63 -6.87 4.58
CA GLU A 171 18.87 -7.10 3.85
C GLU A 171 18.93 -6.24 2.57
N ASN A 172 20.03 -5.50 2.36
CA ASN A 172 20.18 -4.59 1.23
C ASN A 172 21.60 -4.69 0.62
N PRO A 173 21.74 -5.11 -0.66
CA PRO A 173 20.67 -5.61 -1.51
C PRO A 173 20.15 -6.97 -1.00
N GLY A 174 18.84 -7.19 -1.10
CA GLY A 174 18.22 -8.43 -0.65
C GLY A 174 16.75 -8.54 -1.10
N PRO A 175 16.11 -9.71 -0.94
CA PRO A 175 14.78 -9.97 -1.50
C PRO A 175 13.63 -9.55 -0.58
N GLY A 176 13.85 -8.64 0.38
CA GLY A 176 12.87 -8.35 1.44
C GLY A 176 11.50 -7.93 0.92
N ALA A 177 11.46 -7.16 -0.17
CA ALA A 177 10.22 -6.79 -0.84
C ALA A 177 9.49 -8.01 -1.43
N LEU A 178 10.22 -8.92 -2.09
CA LEU A 178 9.66 -10.16 -2.63
C LEU A 178 9.15 -11.09 -1.52
N LEU A 179 9.88 -11.19 -0.40
CA LEU A 179 9.46 -12.02 0.74
C LEU A 179 8.15 -11.51 1.36
N LEU A 180 7.98 -10.19 1.48
CA LEU A 180 6.72 -9.61 1.95
C LEU A 180 5.58 -9.87 0.96
N LEU A 181 5.82 -9.66 -0.33
CA LEU A 181 4.82 -9.92 -1.37
C LEU A 181 4.39 -11.38 -1.37
N TYR A 182 5.33 -12.32 -1.34
CA TYR A 182 5.02 -13.74 -1.29
C TYR A 182 4.28 -14.12 -0.02
N SER A 183 4.68 -13.58 1.15
CA SER A 183 3.96 -13.80 2.42
C SER A 183 2.50 -13.34 2.31
N ALA A 184 2.24 -12.18 1.69
CA ALA A 184 0.89 -11.69 1.43
C ALA A 184 0.10 -12.63 0.49
N VAL A 185 0.72 -13.07 -0.61
CA VAL A 185 0.10 -13.97 -1.60
C VAL A 185 -0.25 -15.32 -0.99
N VAL A 186 0.68 -15.96 -0.26
CA VAL A 186 0.40 -17.27 0.35
C VAL A 186 -0.58 -17.17 1.52
N THR A 187 -0.63 -16.03 2.23
CA THR A 187 -1.62 -15.78 3.27
C THR A 187 -3.03 -15.67 2.68
N ARG A 188 -3.19 -14.96 1.56
CA ARG A 188 -4.48 -14.90 0.84
C ARG A 188 -4.86 -16.25 0.21
N GLY A 189 -3.85 -16.99 -0.26
CA GLY A 189 -3.99 -18.18 -1.07
C GLY A 189 -4.01 -17.85 -2.57
N MET A 190 -3.27 -18.63 -3.37
CA MET A 190 -3.06 -18.35 -4.80
C MET A 190 -4.35 -18.44 -5.61
N GLU A 191 -5.22 -19.42 -5.31
CA GLU A 191 -6.54 -19.55 -5.93
C GLU A 191 -7.44 -18.35 -5.61
N ASN A 192 -7.57 -18.00 -4.33
CA ASN A 192 -8.34 -16.84 -3.89
C ASN A 192 -7.85 -15.55 -4.52
N LEU A 193 -6.53 -15.37 -4.65
CA LEU A 193 -5.95 -14.19 -5.26
C LEU A 193 -6.29 -14.12 -6.76
N ARG A 194 -6.23 -15.24 -7.49
CA ARG A 194 -6.67 -15.27 -8.90
C ARG A 194 -8.14 -14.92 -9.05
N ASN A 195 -8.99 -15.38 -8.13
CA ASN A 195 -10.41 -15.01 -8.09
C ASN A 195 -10.59 -13.51 -7.78
N ASP A 196 -9.76 -12.92 -6.91
CA ASP A 196 -9.82 -11.49 -6.58
C ASP A 196 -9.52 -10.59 -7.80
N LEU A 197 -8.66 -11.04 -8.73
CA LEU A 197 -8.25 -10.23 -9.88
C LEU A 197 -9.40 -9.98 -10.88
N ASP A 198 -10.48 -10.78 -10.83
CA ASP A 198 -11.64 -10.73 -11.72
C ASP A 198 -11.27 -10.51 -13.20
N ALA A 199 -10.33 -11.33 -13.68
CA ALA A 199 -9.69 -11.17 -14.96
C ALA A 199 -9.62 -12.49 -15.75
N PRO A 200 -9.40 -12.45 -17.08
CA PRO A 200 -9.33 -13.65 -17.91
C PRO A 200 -8.28 -14.67 -17.40
N LYS A 201 -8.45 -15.93 -17.79
CA LYS A 201 -7.47 -16.98 -17.49
C LYS A 201 -6.06 -16.52 -17.87
N GLY A 202 -5.14 -16.54 -16.90
CA GLY A 202 -3.75 -16.08 -17.08
C GLY A 202 -3.44 -14.70 -16.48
N ALA A 203 -4.42 -14.03 -15.86
CA ALA A 203 -4.17 -12.84 -15.07
C ALA A 203 -3.20 -13.15 -13.91
N HIS A 204 -2.33 -12.19 -13.63
CA HIS A 204 -1.32 -12.27 -12.59
C HIS A 204 -1.22 -10.93 -11.87
N LEU A 205 -0.65 -10.96 -10.67
CA LEU A 205 -0.68 -9.83 -9.75
C LEU A 205 0.11 -8.62 -10.27
N MET A 206 1.23 -8.87 -10.95
CA MET A 206 2.07 -7.82 -11.52
C MET A 206 1.40 -7.19 -12.74
N GLY A 207 1.31 -5.86 -12.75
CA GLY A 207 0.82 -5.07 -13.88
C GLY A 207 1.95 -4.42 -14.70
N PRO A 208 1.59 -3.67 -15.76
CA PRO A 208 2.57 -2.94 -16.57
C PRO A 208 3.15 -1.70 -15.88
N TYR A 209 2.56 -1.27 -14.76
CA TYR A 209 2.91 -0.03 -14.05
C TYR A 209 4.32 -0.04 -13.44
N GLU A 210 5.01 1.10 -13.51
CA GLU A 210 6.42 1.25 -13.11
C GLU A 210 6.65 1.09 -11.60
N GLU A 211 5.72 1.58 -10.77
CA GLU A 211 5.86 1.57 -9.30
C GLU A 211 5.13 0.41 -8.62
N GLY A 212 4.58 -0.51 -9.41
CA GLY A 212 3.88 -1.69 -8.92
C GLY A 212 2.36 -1.65 -9.17
N SER A 213 1.75 -2.83 -9.03
CA SER A 213 0.34 -3.05 -9.35
C SER A 213 -0.60 -2.52 -8.26
N LEU A 214 -1.69 -1.88 -8.67
CA LEU A 214 -2.79 -1.49 -7.78
C LEU A 214 -3.35 -2.70 -7.01
N ASN A 215 -3.38 -3.89 -7.61
CA ASN A 215 -3.86 -5.11 -6.98
C ASN A 215 -3.00 -5.55 -5.79
N ILE A 216 -1.69 -5.20 -5.78
CA ILE A 216 -0.82 -5.40 -4.60
C ILE A 216 -1.24 -4.43 -3.48
N VAL A 217 -1.55 -3.19 -3.85
CA VAL A 217 -1.97 -2.15 -2.91
C VAL A 217 -3.32 -2.50 -2.28
N THR A 218 -4.30 -2.92 -3.07
CA THR A 218 -5.60 -3.35 -2.55
C THR A 218 -5.49 -4.61 -1.71
N LEU A 219 -4.65 -5.58 -2.11
CA LEU A 219 -4.37 -6.77 -1.30
C LEU A 219 -3.86 -6.39 0.09
N MET A 220 -2.85 -5.54 0.17
CA MET A 220 -2.25 -5.17 1.47
C MET A 220 -3.13 -4.26 2.32
N LEU A 221 -3.97 -3.41 1.70
CA LEU A 221 -4.88 -2.54 2.43
C LEU A 221 -6.16 -3.25 2.91
N THR A 222 -6.66 -4.22 2.14
CA THR A 222 -8.02 -4.77 2.33
C THR A 222 -8.08 -6.27 2.50
N GLY A 223 -6.97 -6.97 2.28
CA GLY A 223 -6.92 -8.42 2.25
C GLY A 223 -7.37 -9.06 0.94
N ARG A 224 -7.76 -8.29 -0.08
CA ARG A 224 -8.16 -8.79 -1.41
C ARG A 224 -7.48 -8.03 -2.53
N ALA A 225 -6.99 -8.75 -3.53
CA ALA A 225 -6.32 -8.18 -4.70
C ALA A 225 -7.29 -7.63 -5.76
N THR A 226 -8.40 -7.01 -5.34
CA THR A 226 -9.44 -6.53 -6.26
C THR A 226 -8.95 -5.37 -7.12
N PRO A 227 -9.31 -5.32 -8.42
CA PRO A 227 -9.08 -4.14 -9.27
C PRO A 227 -10.13 -3.05 -9.04
N TYR A 228 -11.21 -3.33 -8.30
CA TYR A 228 -12.37 -2.45 -8.15
C TYR A 228 -12.31 -1.65 -6.85
N LEU A 229 -12.34 -0.33 -6.98
CA LEU A 229 -12.20 0.61 -5.85
C LEU A 229 -13.54 1.13 -5.31
N HIS A 230 -14.66 0.78 -5.95
CA HIS A 230 -15.99 1.13 -5.48
C HIS A 230 -16.36 0.40 -4.18
N ASN A 231 -17.43 0.86 -3.52
CA ASN A 231 -17.91 0.24 -2.29
C ASN A 231 -18.69 -1.05 -2.59
N GLY A 232 -18.40 -2.12 -1.84
CA GLY A 232 -19.24 -3.32 -1.84
C GLY A 232 -19.19 -4.10 -3.14
N VAL A 233 -20.27 -4.82 -3.43
CA VAL A 233 -20.41 -5.60 -4.65
C VAL A 233 -21.31 -4.82 -5.62
N VAL A 234 -20.85 -4.65 -6.86
CA VAL A 234 -21.64 -4.04 -7.94
C VAL A 234 -21.92 -5.14 -8.97
N TYR A 235 -23.18 -5.28 -9.36
CA TYR A 235 -23.57 -6.26 -10.38
C TYR A 235 -23.55 -5.57 -11.75
N VAL A 236 -22.74 -6.08 -12.67
CA VAL A 236 -22.58 -5.53 -14.02
C VAL A 236 -23.08 -6.57 -15.02
N GLY A 237 -24.06 -6.18 -15.82
CA GLY A 237 -24.64 -6.96 -16.91
C GLY A 237 -25.46 -6.04 -17.81
N ASP A 238 -25.76 -6.51 -19.01
CA ASP A 238 -26.72 -5.88 -19.93
C ASP A 238 -28.03 -6.69 -19.96
N GLU A 239 -29.00 -6.30 -20.80
CA GLU A 239 -30.28 -7.01 -20.90
C GLU A 239 -30.12 -8.46 -21.43
N ASP A 240 -29.01 -8.75 -22.13
CA ASP A 240 -28.75 -10.02 -22.81
C ASP A 240 -27.84 -10.98 -22.00
N HIS A 241 -27.16 -10.50 -20.96
CA HIS A 241 -26.21 -11.25 -20.14
C HIS A 241 -26.55 -11.19 -18.64
N TYR A 242 -26.38 -12.32 -17.94
CA TYR A 242 -26.51 -12.36 -16.48
C TYR A 242 -25.57 -11.35 -15.81
N ALA A 243 -26.12 -10.57 -14.87
CA ALA A 243 -25.33 -9.61 -14.11
C ALA A 243 -24.28 -10.33 -13.25
N LEU A 244 -23.01 -10.08 -13.55
CA LEU A 244 -21.88 -10.65 -12.84
C LEU A 244 -21.46 -9.75 -11.67
N PRO A 245 -21.19 -10.33 -10.48
CA PRO A 245 -20.78 -9.56 -9.32
C PRO A 245 -19.30 -9.12 -9.43
N GLN A 246 -19.08 -7.81 -9.45
CA GLN A 246 -17.77 -7.19 -9.25
C GLN A 246 -17.56 -6.88 -7.77
N PHE A 247 -16.54 -7.50 -7.17
CA PHE A 247 -16.25 -7.35 -5.74
C PHE A 247 -15.29 -6.19 -5.52
N GLY A 248 -15.82 -5.04 -5.11
CA GLY A 248 -15.02 -3.90 -4.68
C GLY A 248 -14.57 -3.99 -3.23
N ILE A 249 -14.47 -2.83 -2.58
CA ILE A 249 -13.97 -2.70 -1.22
C ILE A 249 -15.07 -3.06 -0.24
N LEU A 250 -14.95 -4.21 0.44
CA LEU A 250 -16.03 -4.78 1.26
C LEU A 250 -16.17 -4.17 2.66
N GLY A 251 -15.13 -3.51 3.17
CA GLY A 251 -15.13 -2.90 4.50
C GLY A 251 -14.24 -1.66 4.56
N ARG A 252 -14.44 -0.84 5.59
CA ARG A 252 -13.58 0.31 5.87
C ARG A 252 -12.32 -0.15 6.59
N GLY A 253 -11.15 0.16 6.03
CA GLY A 253 -9.86 -0.13 6.63
C GLY A 253 -9.37 0.94 7.61
N SER A 254 -8.24 0.68 8.28
CA SER A 254 -7.56 1.69 9.10
C SER A 254 -6.87 2.76 8.27
N ILE A 255 -6.40 2.39 7.08
CA ILE A 255 -5.70 3.25 6.11
C ILE A 255 -6.52 3.28 4.83
N GLY A 256 -6.61 4.45 4.22
CA GLY A 256 -7.37 4.70 3.01
C GLY A 256 -6.51 4.62 1.75
N LEU A 257 -7.15 4.87 0.61
CA LEU A 257 -6.50 5.00 -0.69
C LEU A 257 -7.14 6.16 -1.45
N LEU A 258 -6.31 7.08 -1.95
CA LEU A 258 -6.69 8.09 -2.92
C LEU A 258 -6.01 7.79 -4.26
N VAL A 259 -6.74 7.90 -5.37
CA VAL A 259 -6.22 7.58 -6.69
C VAL A 259 -6.62 8.69 -7.66
N TRP A 260 -5.64 9.19 -8.39
CA TRP A 260 -5.82 10.06 -9.53
C TRP A 260 -4.77 9.67 -10.57
N GLU A 261 -5.20 9.09 -11.69
CA GLU A 261 -4.30 8.59 -12.73
C GLU A 261 -4.30 9.44 -14.01
N GLY A 262 -4.99 10.60 -13.99
CA GLY A 262 -5.11 11.53 -15.11
C GLY A 262 -6.56 11.70 -15.60
N GLU A 263 -6.75 12.46 -16.69
CA GLU A 263 -8.08 12.87 -17.20
C GLU A 263 -8.65 11.93 -18.28
N ASN A 264 -7.94 10.85 -18.62
CA ASN A 264 -8.37 9.89 -19.65
C ASN A 264 -9.68 9.20 -19.25
N GLU A 265 -10.69 9.18 -20.13
CA GLU A 265 -12.01 8.57 -19.89
C GLU A 265 -11.92 7.11 -19.43
N ALA A 266 -10.98 6.32 -19.97
CA ALA A 266 -10.76 4.94 -19.53
C ALA A 266 -10.33 4.83 -18.05
N MET A 267 -9.67 5.86 -17.52
CA MET A 267 -9.25 5.94 -16.11
C MET A 267 -10.32 6.56 -15.21
N ARG A 268 -11.32 7.23 -15.79
CA ARG A 268 -12.49 7.77 -15.08
C ARG A 268 -13.59 6.76 -14.84
N SER A 269 -13.45 5.52 -15.33
CA SER A 269 -14.41 4.44 -15.05
C SER A 269 -14.74 4.40 -13.55
N ALA A 270 -16.03 4.39 -13.22
CA ALA A 270 -16.50 4.41 -11.83
C ALA A 270 -15.90 3.27 -10.99
N SER A 271 -15.54 2.16 -11.62
CA SER A 271 -14.92 1.01 -10.95
C SER A 271 -13.47 1.28 -10.51
N ARG A 272 -12.79 2.26 -11.10
CA ARG A 272 -11.43 2.70 -10.74
C ARG A 272 -11.41 3.93 -9.83
N GLN A 273 -12.56 4.47 -9.45
CA GLN A 273 -12.63 5.58 -8.51
C GLN A 273 -12.80 5.05 -7.07
N PRO A 274 -11.97 5.50 -6.11
CA PRO A 274 -12.12 5.11 -4.72
C PRO A 274 -13.48 5.50 -4.14
N GLY A 275 -14.22 4.51 -3.63
CA GLY A 275 -15.44 4.73 -2.87
C GLY A 275 -15.16 5.27 -1.46
N SER A 276 -16.24 5.60 -0.73
CA SER A 276 -16.13 6.16 0.61
C SER A 276 -15.38 5.25 1.61
N ARG A 277 -15.38 3.92 1.43
CA ARG A 277 -14.63 2.99 2.29
C ARG A 277 -13.11 3.18 2.22
N LEU A 278 -12.60 3.70 1.10
CA LEU A 278 -11.19 4.07 0.92
C LEU A 278 -10.93 5.55 1.22
N LYS A 279 -11.88 6.45 0.90
CA LYS A 279 -11.73 7.89 1.15
C LYS A 279 -11.92 8.30 2.62
N THR A 280 -12.63 7.49 3.42
CA THR A 280 -12.91 7.76 4.84
C THR A 280 -12.39 6.63 5.75
N PRO A 281 -11.07 6.40 5.81
CA PRO A 281 -10.48 5.37 6.68
C PRO A 281 -10.68 5.66 8.17
N ALA A 282 -10.41 4.67 9.03
CA ALA A 282 -10.56 4.83 10.48
C ALA A 282 -9.52 5.79 11.11
N THR A 283 -8.35 5.93 10.48
CA THR A 283 -7.35 6.94 10.81
C THR A 283 -7.09 7.83 9.59
N PRO A 284 -6.77 9.12 9.76
CA PRO A 284 -6.51 10.05 8.66
C PRO A 284 -5.13 9.79 8.00
N VAL A 285 -4.98 8.60 7.43
CA VAL A 285 -3.80 8.13 6.70
C VAL A 285 -4.29 7.48 5.41
N TRP A 286 -3.75 7.90 4.28
CA TRP A 286 -4.09 7.38 2.96
C TRP A 286 -2.81 7.04 2.21
N VAL A 287 -2.80 5.85 1.59
CA VAL A 287 -1.91 5.63 0.45
C VAL A 287 -2.45 6.47 -0.71
N SER A 288 -1.55 7.04 -1.51
CA SER A 288 -1.91 7.75 -2.73
C SER A 288 -1.39 7.03 -3.96
N CYS A 289 -2.12 7.08 -5.07
CA CYS A 289 -1.62 6.85 -6.42
C CYS A 289 -1.88 8.12 -7.24
N CYS A 290 -0.83 8.85 -7.59
CA CYS A 290 -0.88 10.12 -8.31
C CYS A 290 -0.12 9.96 -9.64
N CYS A 291 -0.82 9.88 -10.77
CA CYS A 291 -0.23 9.55 -12.07
C CYS A 291 0.63 8.28 -12.05
N GLY A 292 0.21 7.25 -11.31
CA GLY A 292 0.99 6.01 -11.15
C GLY A 292 2.12 6.10 -10.12
N HIS A 293 2.33 7.26 -9.49
CA HIS A 293 3.30 7.43 -8.41
C HIS A 293 2.67 7.28 -7.03
N TYR A 294 3.30 6.47 -6.19
CA TYR A 294 2.81 6.17 -4.85
C TYR A 294 3.45 7.02 -3.75
N GLY A 295 2.62 7.32 -2.75
CA GLY A 295 3.01 8.05 -1.55
C GLY A 295 2.02 7.83 -0.42
N VAL A 296 2.16 8.61 0.64
CA VAL A 296 1.29 8.56 1.82
C VAL A 296 0.90 9.97 2.22
N LEU A 297 -0.40 10.23 2.24
CA LEU A 297 -1.01 11.43 2.80
C LEU A 297 -1.45 11.14 4.24
N PHE A 298 -1.20 12.05 5.19
CA PHE A 298 -1.60 11.85 6.57
C PHE A 298 -1.80 13.15 7.35
N ASN A 299 -2.56 13.05 8.43
CA ASN A 299 -2.76 14.10 9.42
C ASN A 299 -2.71 13.47 10.83
N SER A 300 -2.34 14.25 11.85
CA SER A 300 -2.20 13.75 13.24
C SER A 300 -3.49 13.77 14.05
N ASN A 301 -4.51 14.54 13.64
CA ASN A 301 -5.79 14.64 14.30
C ASN A 301 -6.70 13.45 13.96
N ARG A 302 -6.83 12.48 14.87
CA ARG A 302 -7.71 11.31 14.74
C ARG A 302 -9.16 11.67 14.40
N GLU A 303 -9.63 12.84 14.83
CA GLU A 303 -11.01 13.28 14.63
C GLU A 303 -11.24 13.99 13.29
N LEU A 304 -10.21 14.13 12.43
CA LEU A 304 -10.31 14.83 11.14
C LEU A 304 -11.49 14.35 10.29
N LEU A 305 -11.74 13.04 10.25
CA LEU A 305 -12.81 12.43 9.44
C LEU A 305 -14.09 12.14 10.22
N ARG A 306 -14.11 12.47 11.51
CA ARG A 306 -15.23 12.23 12.43
C ARG A 306 -15.94 13.51 12.84
N ASN A 307 -15.23 14.64 12.77
CA ASN A 307 -15.73 15.95 13.10
C ASN A 307 -15.64 16.87 11.88
N TYR A 308 -16.79 17.26 11.34
CA TYR A 308 -16.86 18.13 10.16
C TYR A 308 -16.12 19.48 10.36
N HIS A 309 -16.07 20.01 11.59
CA HIS A 309 -15.31 21.22 11.88
C HIS A 309 -13.80 21.01 11.71
N ALA A 310 -13.29 19.82 12.04
CA ALA A 310 -11.88 19.49 11.85
C ALA A 310 -11.51 19.38 10.37
N GLU A 311 -12.47 18.99 9.51
CA GLU A 311 -12.27 18.88 8.06
C GLU A 311 -12.41 20.24 7.33
N LYS A 312 -12.82 21.32 8.00
CA LYS A 312 -12.93 22.66 7.38
C LYS A 312 -11.58 23.25 6.99
N ARG A 313 -10.58 23.15 7.87
CA ARG A 313 -9.21 23.63 7.61
C ARG A 313 -8.22 22.86 8.46
N PHE A 314 -7.24 22.21 7.82
CA PHE A 314 -6.30 21.32 8.50
C PHE A 314 -4.97 21.22 7.75
N GLU A 315 -3.92 20.78 8.46
CA GLU A 315 -2.63 20.45 7.86
C GLU A 315 -2.66 19.05 7.25
N LEU A 316 -2.11 18.89 6.05
CA LEU A 316 -1.95 17.60 5.39
C LEU A 316 -0.49 17.39 5.04
N HIS A 317 0.05 16.25 5.43
CA HIS A 317 1.42 15.85 5.19
C HIS A 317 1.46 14.83 4.06
N TYR A 318 2.43 14.98 3.16
CA TYR A 318 2.65 14.05 2.06
C TYR A 318 4.08 13.55 2.07
N TYR A 319 4.26 12.24 2.14
CA TYR A 319 5.58 11.57 2.11
C TYR A 319 5.62 10.52 1.00
N THR A 320 6.72 10.45 0.26
CA THR A 320 6.97 9.36 -0.71
C THR A 320 8.20 8.56 -0.31
N CYS A 321 8.20 7.25 -0.58
CA CYS A 321 9.37 6.41 -0.31
C CYS A 321 10.59 6.77 -1.17
N ALA A 322 10.47 7.72 -2.12
CA ALA A 322 11.62 8.36 -2.75
C ALA A 322 12.43 9.26 -1.77
N GLY A 323 11.94 9.44 -0.54
CA GLY A 323 12.54 10.31 0.47
C GLY A 323 12.09 11.77 0.36
N CYS A 324 10.91 12.02 -0.23
CA CYS A 324 10.38 13.37 -0.40
C CYS A 324 9.24 13.61 0.57
N TYR A 325 9.18 14.81 1.13
CA TYR A 325 8.15 15.25 2.06
C TYR A 325 7.69 16.66 1.71
N ILE A 326 6.40 16.92 1.84
CA ILE A 326 5.81 18.25 1.79
C ILE A 326 4.59 18.31 2.72
N SER A 327 4.38 19.45 3.36
CA SER A 327 3.14 19.73 4.10
C SER A 327 2.36 20.85 3.43
N MET A 328 1.05 20.87 3.63
CA MET A 328 0.17 21.89 3.09
C MET A 328 -1.02 22.12 4.01
N THR A 329 -1.50 23.36 4.09
CA THR A 329 -2.84 23.63 4.62
C THR A 329 -3.88 23.32 3.55
N VAL A 330 -4.88 22.52 3.91
CA VAL A 330 -6.10 22.29 3.14
C VAL A 330 -7.22 23.14 3.74
N ASP A 331 -7.88 23.95 2.92
CA ASP A 331 -9.01 24.78 3.31
C ASP A 331 -10.25 24.37 2.50
N ASN A 332 -11.14 23.62 3.15
CA ASN A 332 -12.35 23.02 2.58
C ASN A 332 -13.63 23.83 2.89
N ARG A 333 -13.50 25.09 3.34
CA ARG A 333 -14.65 25.92 3.75
C ARG A 333 -15.57 26.31 2.60
N GLN A 334 -15.07 26.38 1.37
CA GLN A 334 -15.83 26.82 0.20
C GLN A 334 -16.98 25.87 -0.18
N GLN A 335 -17.00 24.64 0.36
CA GLN A 335 -18.09 23.69 0.12
C GLN A 335 -19.44 24.15 0.70
N GLU A 336 -19.46 25.08 1.67
CA GLU A 336 -20.70 25.58 2.29
C GLU A 336 -21.41 26.66 1.47
N ASP A 337 -20.72 27.37 0.57
CA ASP A 337 -21.30 28.51 -0.18
C ASP A 337 -22.01 28.09 -1.50
N GLY A 338 -22.03 26.78 -1.82
CA GLY A 338 -22.54 26.24 -3.10
C GLY A 338 -23.80 25.37 -3.00
N ALA A 339 -24.47 25.33 -1.85
CA ALA A 339 -25.71 24.57 -1.64
C ALA A 339 -26.96 25.47 -1.73
N ASP A 340 -27.06 26.26 -2.80
CA ASP A 340 -28.30 26.96 -3.16
C ASP A 340 -28.73 26.51 -4.56
N ASP A 341 -29.89 25.86 -4.61
CA ASP A 341 -30.57 25.47 -5.85
C ASP A 341 -30.94 26.73 -6.63
N GLY A 342 -30.16 27.06 -7.65
CA GLY A 342 -30.37 28.23 -8.50
C GLY A 342 -29.97 27.95 -9.94
N ASP A 343 -30.97 27.65 -10.76
CA ASP A 343 -30.92 27.65 -12.22
C ASP A 343 -30.30 28.97 -12.70
N GLY A 344 -29.07 28.90 -13.19
CA GLY A 344 -28.24 30.06 -13.46
C GLY A 344 -27.10 29.70 -14.39
N ASP A 345 -27.36 29.86 -15.69
CA ASP A 345 -26.41 29.80 -16.79
C ASP A 345 -25.37 30.92 -16.60
N GLY A 346 -24.38 30.65 -15.76
CA GLY A 346 -23.30 31.55 -15.38
C GLY A 346 -21.98 30.97 -15.84
N GLU A 347 -21.34 31.65 -16.79
CA GLU A 347 -20.01 31.37 -17.32
C GLU A 347 -19.07 30.84 -16.23
N ARG A 348 -18.77 29.54 -16.30
CA ARG A 348 -17.72 28.88 -15.53
C ARG A 348 -16.39 29.52 -15.91
N LYS A 349 -16.01 30.62 -15.24
CA LYS A 349 -14.64 31.12 -15.22
C LYS A 349 -13.81 30.16 -14.37
N GLN A 350 -13.54 29.01 -14.96
CA GLN A 350 -12.46 28.14 -14.57
C GLN A 350 -11.20 28.97 -14.76
N SER A 351 -10.64 29.49 -13.68
CA SER A 351 -9.30 30.05 -13.75
C SER A 351 -8.39 28.91 -14.20
N ASP A 352 -7.84 29.02 -15.42
CA ASP A 352 -6.81 28.16 -16.01
C ASP A 352 -5.48 28.26 -15.22
N MET A 353 -5.55 28.09 -13.90
CA MET A 353 -4.37 27.80 -13.09
C MET A 353 -4.11 26.32 -13.29
N VAL A 354 -2.96 25.99 -13.90
CA VAL A 354 -2.51 24.61 -14.10
C VAL A 354 -2.46 23.93 -12.73
N SER A 355 -3.49 23.16 -12.40
CA SER A 355 -3.55 22.44 -11.13
C SER A 355 -2.56 21.28 -11.16
N THR A 356 -1.76 21.14 -10.10
CA THR A 356 -0.76 20.07 -10.07
C THR A 356 -1.43 18.69 -9.91
N PRO A 357 -0.80 17.60 -10.38
CA PRO A 357 -1.25 16.23 -10.11
C PRO A 357 -1.66 15.97 -8.65
N LEU A 358 -0.87 16.48 -7.70
CA LEU A 358 -1.13 16.32 -6.28
C LEU A 358 -2.38 17.07 -5.82
N GLU A 359 -2.62 18.27 -6.33
CA GLU A 359 -3.86 19.02 -6.06
C GLU A 359 -5.08 18.26 -6.59
N ARG A 360 -5.00 17.77 -7.83
CA ARG A 360 -6.06 16.96 -8.45
C ARG A 360 -6.37 15.70 -7.64
N LEU A 361 -5.33 15.02 -7.13
CA LEU A 361 -5.47 13.89 -6.24
C LEU A 361 -6.22 14.26 -4.95
N ILE A 362 -5.83 15.36 -4.29
CA ILE A 362 -6.45 15.82 -3.04
C ILE A 362 -7.92 16.21 -3.29
N HIS A 363 -8.21 16.83 -4.43
CA HIS A 363 -9.57 17.16 -4.87
C HIS A 363 -10.46 15.94 -5.12
N THR A 364 -9.90 14.73 -5.31
CA THR A 364 -10.72 13.51 -5.33
C THR A 364 -11.45 13.25 -4.01
N LYS A 365 -10.95 13.80 -2.90
CA LYS A 365 -11.56 13.70 -1.57
C LYS A 365 -12.16 15.02 -1.09
N TRP A 366 -11.40 16.11 -1.16
CA TRP A 366 -11.81 17.44 -0.73
C TRP A 366 -12.00 18.32 -1.97
N MET A 367 -13.15 18.17 -2.62
CA MET A 367 -13.45 18.87 -3.87
C MET A 367 -13.29 20.38 -3.67
N GLU A 368 -12.56 21.01 -4.60
CA GLU A 368 -12.36 22.46 -4.65
C GLU A 368 -11.65 23.06 -3.41
N ALA A 369 -11.08 22.22 -2.54
CA ALA A 369 -10.34 22.73 -1.40
C ALA A 369 -9.14 23.57 -1.86
N LYS A 370 -8.94 24.72 -1.20
CA LYS A 370 -7.80 25.59 -1.45
C LYS A 370 -6.58 25.03 -0.74
N LEU A 371 -5.49 24.87 -1.48
CA LEU A 371 -4.24 24.29 -0.99
C LEU A 371 -3.18 25.37 -0.84
N THR A 372 -2.47 25.35 0.30
CA THR A 372 -1.33 26.25 0.56
C THR A 372 -0.13 25.42 0.99
N TYR A 373 0.85 25.28 0.10
CA TYR A 373 2.05 24.48 0.34
C TYR A 373 3.04 25.17 1.29
N HIS A 374 3.59 24.40 2.23
CA HIS A 374 4.58 24.85 3.21
C HIS A 374 5.99 24.48 2.77
N GLY A 375 6.42 25.05 1.65
CA GLY A 375 7.72 24.79 1.02
C GLY A 375 7.60 24.69 -0.50
N PRO A 376 8.73 24.73 -1.22
CA PRO A 376 8.72 24.51 -2.66
C PRO A 376 8.26 23.08 -2.97
N LEU A 377 7.45 22.90 -4.03
CA LEU A 377 7.09 21.56 -4.50
C LEU A 377 8.38 20.86 -4.97
N PRO A 378 8.76 19.71 -4.39
CA PRO A 378 9.92 18.97 -4.85
C PRO A 378 9.80 18.64 -6.35
N ALA A 379 10.88 18.79 -7.11
CA ALA A 379 10.88 18.45 -8.54
C ALA A 379 10.52 16.98 -8.80
N SER A 380 10.78 16.10 -7.83
CA SER A 380 10.37 14.69 -7.86
C SER A 380 8.87 14.47 -7.72
N LEU A 381 8.09 15.51 -7.41
CA LEU A 381 6.63 15.53 -7.34
C LEU A 381 5.99 16.33 -8.48
N ASN A 382 6.80 16.91 -9.37
CA ASN A 382 6.37 17.44 -10.67
C ASN A 382 6.39 16.27 -11.66
N PHE A 383 5.31 15.49 -11.68
CA PHE A 383 5.15 14.36 -12.60
C PHE A 383 4.55 14.83 -13.92
#